data_AF-A0A1W9UP89-F1
#
_entry.id   AF-A0A1W9UP89-F1
#
_cell.length_a   1.000
_cell.length_b   1.000
_cell.length_c   1.000
_cell.angle_alpha   90.00
_cell.angle_beta   90.00
_cell.angle_gamma   90.00
#
_symmetry.space_group_name_H-M   'P 1'
#
loop_
_entity.id
_entity.type
_entity.pdbx_description
1 polymer ?
#
loop_
_entity_poly.entity_id
_entity_poly.type
_entity_poly.pdbx_seq_one_letter_code
_entity_poly.pdbx_strand_id
1 'polypeptide(L)'
;MLLSSAWPARPAWTRCRSCNDRHCQKRNEHKGSFLFCNLEVEMLKLTALTSNEVESVHQATLRILNEIGIVLAQTEAREVLAGAGAKVQGERVFLPPDLVERAVGQCPPQVKIRGRDGKTVTIGDGSLYWHNVGGARDVYEPRTGQRRTATLQDVRDSTRLLDALDSVTTITPFFTPQDVPGPLMSWPRR
;
A
#
# COMPACT_ATOMS: atom_id res chain seq x y z
N MET A 1 -6.97 -49.65 4.89
CA MET A 1 -5.50 -49.53 4.98
C MET A 1 -5.17 -48.12 5.46
N LEU A 2 -4.79 -48.01 6.72
CA LEU A 2 -4.38 -46.80 7.43
C LEU A 2 -2.85 -46.73 7.45
N LEU A 3 -2.25 -45.62 7.01
CA LEU A 3 -0.86 -45.21 7.27
C LEU A 3 -0.89 -43.66 7.20
N SER A 4 -0.88 -42.86 8.27
CA SER A 4 -0.01 -42.76 9.45
C SER A 4 1.47 -42.67 9.10
N SER A 5 1.99 -41.45 8.93
CA SER A 5 3.41 -41.15 9.03
C SER A 5 3.64 -40.11 10.13
N ALA A 6 4.01 -40.64 11.30
CA ALA A 6 4.48 -39.88 12.45
C ALA A 6 5.87 -39.28 12.16
N TRP A 7 6.08 -38.06 12.63
CA TRP A 7 7.38 -37.38 12.62
C TRP A 7 8.30 -37.92 13.73
N PRO A 8 9.63 -38.00 13.52
CA PRO A 8 10.55 -38.64 14.45
C PRO A 8 10.88 -37.79 15.70
N ALA A 9 11.20 -38.51 16.77
CA ALA A 9 11.49 -38.03 18.13
C ALA A 9 12.83 -37.27 18.26
N ARG A 10 12.92 -36.43 19.31
CA ARG A 10 14.03 -35.52 19.65
C ARG A 10 15.25 -36.26 20.24
N PRO A 11 16.50 -35.89 19.92
CA PRO A 11 17.67 -36.33 20.67
C PRO A 11 17.98 -35.44 21.90
N ALA A 12 18.73 -36.06 22.81
CA ALA A 12 19.03 -35.66 24.18
C ALA A 12 19.86 -34.37 24.35
N TRP A 13 19.70 -33.72 25.51
CA TRP A 13 20.38 -32.49 25.91
C TRP A 13 21.78 -32.76 26.47
N THR A 14 22.81 -32.11 25.93
CA THR A 14 24.08 -31.88 26.63
C THR A 14 24.24 -30.39 26.97
N ARG A 15 24.69 -30.16 28.21
CA ARG A 15 24.81 -28.90 28.95
C ARG A 15 25.53 -27.77 28.18
N CYS A 16 24.89 -26.61 28.02
CA CYS A 16 25.48 -25.40 27.42
C CYS A 16 26.51 -24.76 28.38
N ARG A 17 27.73 -24.49 27.88
CA ARG A 17 28.89 -23.97 28.65
C ARG A 17 29.13 -22.46 28.51
N SER A 18 28.30 -21.68 27.79
CA SER A 18 28.76 -20.38 27.28
C SER A 18 28.08 -19.11 27.80
N CYS A 19 27.33 -19.12 28.91
CA CYS A 19 26.69 -17.87 29.36
C CYS A 19 26.87 -17.65 30.88
N ASN A 20 27.67 -16.64 31.22
CA ASN A 20 27.98 -16.20 32.58
C ASN A 20 27.20 -14.92 32.95
N ASP A 21 25.96 -14.78 32.47
CA ASP A 21 25.15 -13.58 32.66
C ASP A 21 23.99 -13.82 33.64
N ARG A 22 23.92 -12.99 34.69
CA ARG A 22 23.04 -13.16 35.87
C ARG A 22 21.58 -12.69 35.65
N HIS A 23 21.19 -12.40 34.41
CA HIS A 23 19.84 -11.96 34.05
C HIS A 23 19.17 -12.81 32.96
N CYS A 24 19.56 -14.08 32.83
CA CYS A 24 18.84 -15.04 31.99
C CYS A 24 17.59 -15.56 32.71
N GLN A 25 16.46 -14.85 32.56
CA GLN A 25 15.15 -15.43 32.88
C GLN A 25 14.78 -16.44 31.78
N LYS A 26 14.82 -17.74 32.12
CA LYS A 26 14.28 -18.79 31.25
C LYS A 26 12.77 -18.66 31.17
N ARG A 27 12.25 -18.07 30.09
CA ARG A 27 10.87 -18.33 29.67
C ARG A 27 10.82 -19.72 29.05
N ASN A 28 10.04 -20.57 29.69
CA ASN A 28 9.82 -21.95 29.31
C ASN A 28 8.68 -21.97 28.27
N GLU A 29 9.00 -21.62 27.03
CA GLU A 29 8.03 -21.71 25.93
C GLU A 29 8.59 -22.60 24.82
N HIS A 30 7.97 -23.77 24.70
CA HIS A 30 8.09 -24.65 23.56
C HIS A 30 7.63 -23.90 22.30
N LYS A 31 8.57 -23.39 21.52
CA LYS A 31 8.57 -23.22 20.05
C LYS A 31 9.81 -22.38 19.71
N GLY A 32 10.52 -22.75 18.64
CA GLY A 32 11.86 -22.28 18.35
C GLY A 32 12.03 -20.77 18.51
N SER A 33 12.96 -20.37 19.38
CA SER A 33 13.44 -18.99 19.41
C SER A 33 14.30 -18.78 18.16
N PHE A 34 13.66 -18.39 17.06
CA PHE A 34 14.34 -17.52 16.13
C PHE A 34 14.63 -16.24 16.90
N LEU A 35 15.89 -16.01 17.26
CA LEU A 35 16.35 -14.66 17.53
C LEU A 35 16.20 -13.89 16.21
N PHE A 36 15.02 -13.30 15.99
CA PHE A 36 14.99 -12.06 15.24
C PHE A 36 15.75 -11.06 16.09
N CYS A 37 17.03 -10.91 15.77
CA CYS A 37 17.76 -9.71 16.13
C CYS A 37 16.91 -8.56 15.60
N ASN A 38 16.39 -7.71 16.49
CA ASN A 38 15.80 -6.43 16.13
C ASN A 38 16.92 -5.61 15.47
N LEU A 39 17.14 -5.85 14.19
CA LEU A 39 17.69 -4.84 13.31
C LEU A 39 16.60 -3.77 13.24
N GLU A 40 16.77 -2.71 14.02
CA GLU A 40 16.17 -1.42 13.70
C GLU A 40 16.63 -1.12 12.27
N VAL A 41 15.76 -1.39 11.30
CA VAL A 41 16.03 -1.07 9.91
C VAL A 41 15.90 0.45 9.83
N GLU A 42 17.00 1.16 10.07
CA GLU A 42 17.13 2.53 9.60
C GLU A 42 16.87 2.48 8.10
N MET A 43 15.70 2.95 7.68
CA MET A 43 15.35 2.96 6.26
C MET A 43 16.33 3.87 5.54
N LEU A 44 17.16 3.26 4.68
CA LEU A 44 18.03 3.97 3.77
C LEU A 44 17.18 4.84 2.84
N LYS A 45 17.20 6.16 3.08
CA LYS A 45 16.57 7.13 2.19
C LYS A 45 17.53 7.49 1.07
N LEU A 46 17.29 6.93 -0.11
CA LEU A 46 18.01 7.34 -1.32
C LEU A 46 17.57 8.75 -1.72
N THR A 47 18.48 9.72 -1.64
CA THR A 47 18.23 11.10 -2.06
C THR A 47 18.92 11.34 -3.40
N ALA A 48 18.13 11.41 -4.47
CA ALA A 48 18.64 11.57 -5.84
C ALA A 48 18.75 13.03 -6.30
N LEU A 49 18.00 13.94 -5.66
CA LEU A 49 17.94 15.37 -6.01
C LEU A 49 18.38 16.22 -4.84
N THR A 50 19.07 17.32 -5.14
CA THR A 50 19.41 18.38 -4.20
C THR A 50 18.18 19.25 -3.89
N SER A 51 18.22 20.00 -2.79
CA SER A 51 17.14 20.91 -2.40
C SER A 51 16.83 21.95 -3.49
N ASN A 52 17.85 22.44 -4.20
CA ASN A 52 17.69 23.41 -5.28
C ASN A 52 17.01 22.79 -6.51
N GLU A 53 17.30 21.52 -6.81
CA GLU A 53 16.63 20.81 -7.91
C GLU A 53 15.16 20.51 -7.57
N VAL A 54 14.87 20.14 -6.32
CA VAL A 54 13.49 19.98 -5.84
C VAL A 54 12.71 21.29 -5.97
N GLU A 55 13.30 22.40 -5.54
CA GLU A 55 12.67 23.73 -5.67
C GLU A 55 12.45 24.11 -7.14
N SER A 56 13.41 23.83 -8.02
CA SER A 56 13.26 24.07 -9.46
C SER A 56 12.09 23.29 -10.07
N VAL A 57 11.94 22.01 -9.70
CA VAL A 57 10.80 21.18 -10.12
C VAL A 57 9.50 21.75 -9.58
N HIS A 58 9.47 22.14 -8.31
CA HIS A 58 8.29 22.74 -7.68
C HIS A 58 7.83 24.01 -8.41
N GLN A 59 8.74 24.96 -8.65
CA GLN A 59 8.43 26.19 -9.40
C GLN A 59 7.97 25.92 -10.83
N ALA A 60 8.56 24.91 -11.50
CA ALA A 60 8.12 24.49 -12.82
C ALA A 60 6.69 23.89 -12.78
N THR A 61 6.37 23.08 -11.78
CA THR A 61 5.02 22.53 -11.56
C THR A 61 4.00 23.65 -11.34
N LEU A 62 4.29 24.61 -10.46
CA LEU A 62 3.41 25.76 -10.21
C LEU A 62 3.16 26.57 -11.49
N ARG A 63 4.20 26.81 -12.28
CA ARG A 63 4.07 27.49 -13.58
C ARG A 63 3.17 26.72 -14.55
N ILE A 64 3.36 25.41 -14.69
CA ILE A 64 2.54 24.55 -15.57
C ILE A 64 1.07 24.60 -15.13
N LEU A 65 0.79 24.44 -13.84
CA LEU A 65 -0.56 24.46 -13.32
C LEU A 65 -1.26 25.83 -13.52
N ASN A 66 -0.51 26.92 -13.43
CA ASN A 66 -1.03 28.27 -13.60
C ASN A 66 -1.19 28.71 -15.07
N GLU A 67 -0.23 28.39 -15.93
CA GLU A 67 -0.18 28.89 -17.32
C GLU A 67 -0.79 27.91 -18.32
N ILE A 68 -0.64 26.59 -18.09
CA ILE A 68 -1.12 25.54 -18.99
C ILE A 68 -2.42 24.93 -18.44
N GLY A 69 -2.50 24.71 -17.14
CA GLY A 69 -3.67 24.13 -16.47
C GLY A 69 -3.92 22.66 -16.81
N ILE A 70 -5.01 22.13 -16.26
CA ILE A 70 -5.46 20.75 -16.39
C ILE A 70 -6.84 20.69 -17.07
N VAL A 71 -7.12 19.62 -17.80
CA VAL A 71 -8.47 19.37 -18.33
C VAL A 71 -9.27 18.59 -17.30
N LEU A 72 -10.43 19.12 -16.93
CA LEU A 72 -11.33 18.56 -15.94
C LEU A 72 -12.75 18.47 -16.51
N ALA A 73 -13.15 17.28 -16.94
CA ALA A 73 -14.43 17.05 -17.60
C ALA A 73 -15.64 17.24 -16.67
N GLN A 74 -15.47 16.97 -15.37
CA GLN A 74 -16.57 17.00 -14.42
C GLN A 74 -16.89 18.46 -14.01
N THR A 75 -18.14 18.86 -14.19
CA THR A 75 -18.58 20.25 -14.00
C THR A 75 -18.51 20.68 -12.54
N GLU A 76 -18.94 19.83 -11.62
CA GLU A 76 -19.02 20.17 -10.20
C GLU A 76 -17.62 20.43 -9.60
N ALA A 77 -16.60 19.66 -10.00
CA ALA A 77 -15.23 19.89 -9.56
C ALA A 77 -14.64 21.18 -10.17
N ARG A 78 -15.04 21.56 -11.39
CA ARG A 78 -14.68 22.87 -11.96
C ARG A 78 -15.28 24.01 -11.15
N GLU A 79 -16.54 23.87 -10.73
CA GLU A 79 -17.23 24.87 -9.89
C GLU A 79 -16.57 25.01 -8.51
N VAL A 80 -16.23 23.88 -7.87
CA VAL A 80 -15.51 23.87 -6.59
C VAL A 80 -14.15 24.57 -6.71
N LEU A 81 -13.38 24.26 -7.75
CA LEU A 81 -12.07 24.88 -7.97
C LEU A 81 -12.20 26.35 -8.33
N ALA A 82 -13.20 26.74 -9.14
CA ALA A 82 -13.50 28.14 -9.44
C ALA A 82 -13.84 28.92 -8.17
N GLY A 83 -14.69 28.36 -7.29
CA GLY A 83 -15.01 28.95 -6.00
C GLY A 83 -13.81 29.08 -5.05
N ALA A 84 -12.79 28.24 -5.22
CA ALA A 84 -11.52 28.32 -4.50
C ALA A 84 -10.51 29.32 -5.10
N GLY A 85 -10.84 29.95 -6.24
CA GLY A 85 -9.99 30.94 -6.91
C GLY A 85 -9.24 30.43 -8.14
N ALA A 86 -9.53 29.21 -8.62
CA ALA A 86 -9.01 28.73 -9.90
C ALA A 86 -9.68 29.48 -11.07
N LYS A 87 -8.93 29.67 -12.16
CA LYS A 87 -9.49 30.19 -13.41
C LYS A 87 -9.97 29.04 -14.27
N VAL A 88 -11.19 29.12 -14.81
CA VAL A 88 -11.77 28.08 -15.67
C VAL A 88 -12.06 28.64 -17.06
N GLN A 89 -11.64 27.92 -18.10
CA GLN A 89 -11.92 28.21 -19.50
C GLN A 89 -12.41 26.93 -20.20
N GLY A 90 -13.73 26.80 -20.36
CA GLY A 90 -14.34 25.56 -20.83
C GLY A 90 -14.06 24.40 -19.86
N GLU A 91 -13.40 23.35 -20.33
CA GLU A 91 -12.97 22.22 -19.48
C GLU A 91 -11.57 22.40 -18.88
N ARG A 92 -10.87 23.48 -19.22
CA ARG A 92 -9.51 23.73 -18.72
C ARG A 92 -9.55 24.55 -17.43
N VAL A 93 -8.86 24.06 -16.41
CA VAL A 93 -8.73 24.70 -15.09
C VAL A 93 -7.26 25.08 -14.88
N PHE A 94 -7.02 26.34 -14.56
CA PHE A 94 -5.71 26.89 -14.23
C PHE A 94 -5.66 27.14 -12.72
N LEU A 95 -4.63 26.63 -12.06
CA LEU A 95 -4.46 26.70 -10.62
C LEU A 95 -3.35 27.71 -10.30
N PRO A 96 -3.69 28.88 -9.73
CA PRO A 96 -2.70 29.85 -9.29
C PRO A 96 -1.74 29.27 -8.24
N PRO A 97 -0.45 29.68 -8.21
CA PRO A 97 0.51 29.14 -7.26
C PRO A 97 0.09 29.28 -5.79
N ASP A 98 -0.48 30.43 -5.43
CA ASP A 98 -0.97 30.70 -4.09
C ASP A 98 -2.12 29.76 -3.68
N LEU A 99 -2.97 29.35 -4.63
CA LEU A 99 -4.02 28.37 -4.39
C LEU A 99 -3.43 26.98 -4.11
N VAL A 100 -2.47 26.56 -4.93
CA VAL A 100 -1.79 25.27 -4.76
C VAL A 100 -1.08 25.20 -3.41
N GLU A 101 -0.30 26.23 -3.07
CA GLU A 101 0.45 26.30 -1.80
C GLU A 101 -0.48 26.29 -0.58
N ARG A 102 -1.57 27.07 -0.61
CA ARG A 102 -2.57 27.04 0.46
C ARG A 102 -3.19 25.65 0.61
N ALA A 103 -3.53 24.98 -0.50
CA ALA A 103 -4.13 23.66 -0.46
C ALA A 103 -3.15 22.61 0.10
N VAL A 104 -1.89 22.63 -0.33
CA VAL A 104 -0.84 21.74 0.19
C VAL A 104 -0.58 22.01 1.67
N GLY A 105 -0.57 23.27 2.10
CA GLY A 105 -0.39 23.65 3.52
C GLY A 105 -1.52 23.19 4.45
N GLN A 106 -2.71 22.87 3.91
CA GLN A 106 -3.80 22.28 4.68
C GLN A 106 -3.69 20.75 4.84
N CYS A 107 -2.83 20.10 4.04
CA CYS A 107 -2.65 18.65 4.12
C CYS A 107 -1.96 18.26 5.43
N PRO A 108 -2.51 17.30 6.19
CA PRO A 108 -1.86 16.84 7.40
C PRO A 108 -0.56 16.09 7.04
N PRO A 109 0.51 16.20 7.86
CA PRO A 109 1.76 15.51 7.61
C PRO A 109 1.63 13.98 7.78
N GLN A 110 0.63 13.53 8.55
CA GLN A 110 0.35 12.13 8.78
C GLN A 110 -1.15 11.85 8.78
N VAL A 111 -1.52 10.69 8.24
CA VAL A 111 -2.91 10.20 8.23
C VAL A 111 -2.95 8.78 8.78
N LYS A 112 -3.89 8.52 9.70
CA LYS A 112 -4.11 7.17 10.26
C LYS A 112 -5.32 6.52 9.62
N ILE A 113 -5.12 5.32 9.06
CA ILE A 113 -6.16 4.48 8.47
C ILE A 113 -6.36 3.28 9.38
N ARG A 114 -7.61 2.97 9.74
CA ARG A 114 -7.97 1.82 10.57
C ARG A 114 -8.65 0.76 9.69
N GLY A 115 -8.11 -0.45 9.68
CA GLY A 115 -8.67 -1.63 9.03
C GLY A 115 -9.86 -2.21 9.80
N ARG A 116 -10.62 -3.07 9.13
CA ARG A 116 -11.78 -3.78 9.72
C ARG A 116 -11.39 -4.74 10.84
N ASP A 117 -10.16 -5.25 10.78
CA ASP A 117 -9.56 -6.13 11.80
C ASP A 117 -9.03 -5.36 13.02
N GLY A 118 -9.21 -4.03 13.03
CA GLY A 118 -8.72 -3.18 14.10
C GLY A 118 -7.25 -2.81 13.97
N LYS A 119 -6.50 -3.23 12.93
CA LYS A 119 -5.11 -2.77 12.72
C LYS A 119 -5.09 -1.34 12.19
N THR A 120 -4.03 -0.58 12.50
CA THR A 120 -3.85 0.79 11.99
C THR A 120 -2.55 0.93 11.22
N VAL A 121 -2.66 1.66 10.12
CA VAL A 121 -1.57 2.13 9.26
C VAL A 121 -1.48 3.63 9.42
N THR A 122 -0.26 4.15 9.62
CA THR A 122 -0.01 5.59 9.66
C THR A 122 0.77 5.97 8.41
N ILE A 123 0.18 6.71 7.48
CA ILE A 123 0.88 7.23 6.30
C ILE A 123 1.64 8.49 6.70
N GLY A 124 2.92 8.59 6.33
CA GLY A 124 3.76 9.77 6.56
C GLY A 124 4.65 9.71 7.82
N ASP A 125 4.65 8.59 8.55
CA ASP A 125 5.50 8.37 9.74
C ASP A 125 6.88 7.76 9.42
N GLY A 126 7.15 7.46 8.15
CA GLY A 126 8.35 6.75 7.73
C GLY A 126 8.26 5.23 7.86
N SER A 127 7.09 4.66 8.17
CA SER A 127 6.89 3.22 8.09
C SER A 127 6.68 2.79 6.63
N LEU A 128 7.20 1.62 6.27
CA LEU A 128 6.98 1.02 4.95
C LEU A 128 5.77 0.08 4.99
N TYR A 129 4.83 0.29 4.08
CA TYR A 129 3.63 -0.53 3.94
C TYR A 129 3.54 -1.09 2.53
N TRP A 130 3.01 -2.31 2.41
CA TRP A 130 2.93 -3.04 1.15
C TRP A 130 1.49 -3.24 0.74
N HIS A 131 1.22 -3.08 -0.55
CA HIS A 131 -0.05 -3.43 -1.17
C HIS A 131 0.19 -4.09 -2.53
N ASN A 132 -0.79 -4.86 -2.99
CA ASN A 132 -0.75 -5.48 -4.31
C ASN A 132 -1.13 -4.48 -5.42
N VAL A 133 -0.79 -4.79 -6.67
CA VAL A 133 -1.35 -4.08 -7.83
C VAL A 133 -2.86 -4.33 -7.93
N GLY A 134 -3.61 -3.34 -8.41
CA GLY A 134 -5.06 -3.43 -8.60
C GLY A 134 -5.49 -3.31 -10.06
N GLY A 135 -6.67 -3.85 -10.37
CA GLY A 135 -7.38 -3.61 -11.64
C GLY A 135 -6.95 -4.46 -12.85
N ALA A 136 -6.20 -5.55 -12.66
CA ALA A 136 -5.79 -6.43 -13.76
C ALA A 136 -7.01 -7.07 -14.47
N ARG A 137 -7.06 -6.94 -15.80
CA ARG A 137 -8.13 -7.53 -16.62
C ARG A 137 -7.94 -9.03 -16.85
N ASP A 138 -6.69 -9.44 -17.04
CA ASP A 138 -6.33 -10.79 -17.45
C ASP A 138 -5.54 -11.51 -16.37
N VAL A 139 -5.77 -12.83 -16.27
CA VAL A 139 -5.04 -13.78 -15.44
C VAL A 139 -4.12 -14.58 -16.35
N TYR A 140 -2.85 -14.70 -15.95
CA TYR A 140 -1.91 -15.62 -16.57
C TYR A 140 -1.93 -16.95 -15.81
N GLU A 141 -2.25 -18.04 -16.50
CA GLU A 141 -2.22 -19.39 -15.95
C GLU A 141 -0.85 -20.03 -16.21
N PRO A 142 0.01 -20.18 -15.19
CA PRO A 142 1.37 -20.67 -15.39
C PRO A 142 1.42 -22.14 -15.82
N ARG A 143 0.40 -22.95 -15.51
CA ARG A 143 0.40 -24.38 -15.89
C ARG A 143 0.13 -24.60 -17.37
N THR A 144 -0.68 -23.75 -17.98
CA THR A 144 -1.06 -23.86 -19.41
C THR A 144 -0.33 -22.84 -20.28
N GLY A 145 0.27 -21.80 -19.68
CA GLY A 145 0.88 -20.68 -20.37
C GLY A 145 -0.14 -19.73 -21.02
N GLN A 146 -1.44 -19.92 -20.77
CA GLN A 146 -2.49 -19.13 -21.41
C GLN A 146 -2.88 -17.90 -20.58
N ARG A 147 -3.39 -16.88 -21.27
CA ARG A 147 -4.04 -15.73 -20.64
C ARG A 147 -5.53 -15.88 -20.80
N ARG A 148 -6.27 -15.61 -19.73
CA ARG A 148 -7.74 -15.56 -19.76
C ARG A 148 -8.23 -14.32 -19.04
N THR A 149 -9.44 -13.93 -19.35
CA THR A 149 -10.11 -12.85 -18.63
C THR A 149 -10.35 -13.24 -17.17
N ALA A 150 -10.19 -12.28 -16.27
CA ALA A 150 -10.42 -12.48 -14.86
C ALA A 150 -11.92 -12.65 -14.55
N THR A 151 -12.17 -13.47 -13.53
CA THR A 151 -13.50 -13.79 -13.00
C THR A 151 -13.61 -13.33 -11.55
N LEU A 152 -14.83 -13.29 -11.01
CA LEU A 152 -15.06 -12.99 -9.60
C LEU A 152 -14.32 -13.97 -8.69
N GLN A 153 -14.14 -15.21 -9.15
CA GLN A 153 -13.40 -16.22 -8.41
C GLN A 153 -11.92 -15.83 -8.24
N ASP A 154 -11.30 -15.23 -9.25
CA ASP A 154 -9.92 -14.75 -9.18
C ASP A 154 -9.76 -13.61 -8.17
N VAL A 155 -10.75 -12.72 -8.07
CA VAL A 155 -10.79 -11.67 -7.04
C VAL A 155 -10.84 -12.29 -5.64
N ARG A 156 -11.69 -13.31 -5.44
CA ARG A 156 -11.82 -14.00 -4.14
C ARG A 156 -10.53 -14.70 -3.76
N ASP A 157 -9.94 -15.45 -4.67
CA ASP A 157 -8.77 -16.27 -4.38
C ASP A 157 -7.51 -15.42 -4.19
N SER A 158 -7.32 -14.37 -5.01
CA SER A 158 -6.26 -13.39 -4.78
C SER A 158 -6.43 -12.65 -3.45
N THR A 159 -7.65 -12.24 -3.10
CA THR A 159 -7.90 -11.57 -1.81
C THR A 159 -7.57 -12.47 -0.63
N ARG A 160 -7.99 -13.75 -0.66
CA ARG A 160 -7.66 -14.73 0.40
C ARG A 160 -6.16 -14.98 0.51
N LEU A 161 -5.48 -15.09 -0.63
CA LEU A 161 -4.03 -15.28 -0.66
C LEU A 161 -3.33 -14.06 -0.02
N LEU A 162 -3.69 -12.85 -0.44
CA LEU A 162 -3.10 -11.62 0.04
C LEU A 162 -3.37 -11.39 1.54
N ASP A 163 -4.57 -11.73 2.02
CA ASP A 163 -4.95 -11.62 3.44
C ASP A 163 -4.14 -12.58 4.33
N ALA A 164 -3.72 -13.72 3.79
CA ALA A 164 -2.89 -14.68 4.51
C ALA A 164 -1.40 -14.31 4.57
N LEU A 165 -0.95 -13.26 3.86
CA LEU A 165 0.46 -12.85 3.84
C LEU A 165 0.74 -11.77 4.89
N ASP A 166 1.56 -12.09 5.89
CA ASP A 166 1.92 -11.16 6.99
C ASP A 166 2.55 -9.85 6.49
N SER A 167 3.24 -9.88 5.35
CA SER A 167 3.90 -8.70 4.77
C SER A 167 2.93 -7.77 4.04
N VAL A 168 1.71 -8.22 3.69
CA VAL A 168 0.74 -7.40 2.97
C VAL A 168 -0.05 -6.55 3.98
N THR A 169 0.10 -5.23 3.87
CA THR A 169 -0.56 -4.30 4.79
C THR A 169 -1.98 -3.96 4.35
N THR A 170 -2.17 -3.70 3.06
CA THR A 170 -3.45 -3.28 2.48
C THR A 170 -3.73 -4.07 1.22
N ILE A 171 -4.98 -4.47 1.04
CA ILE A 171 -5.44 -5.20 -0.14
C ILE A 171 -6.31 -4.29 -0.98
N THR A 172 -5.96 -4.15 -2.26
CA THR A 172 -6.81 -3.55 -3.28
C THR A 172 -7.33 -4.66 -4.21
N PRO A 173 -8.54 -4.56 -4.79
CA PRO A 173 -9.03 -5.56 -5.73
C PRO A 173 -8.02 -5.79 -6.87
N PHE A 174 -7.36 -6.96 -6.86
CA PHE A 174 -6.30 -7.26 -7.79
C PHE A 174 -6.85 -7.35 -9.22
N PHE A 175 -7.99 -8.01 -9.41
CA PHE A 175 -8.58 -8.21 -10.72
C PHE A 175 -9.86 -7.39 -10.93
N THR A 176 -10.13 -7.04 -12.19
CA THR A 176 -11.40 -6.49 -12.67
C THR A 176 -12.20 -7.60 -13.35
N PRO A 177 -13.08 -8.30 -12.62
CA PRO A 177 -13.78 -9.47 -13.13
C PRO A 177 -14.76 -9.08 -14.25
N GLN A 178 -14.85 -9.88 -15.32
CA GLN A 178 -15.76 -9.59 -16.45
C GLN A 178 -17.07 -10.39 -16.40
N ASP A 179 -17.21 -11.30 -15.44
CA ASP A 179 -18.41 -12.11 -15.18
C ASP A 179 -19.38 -11.43 -14.19
N VAL A 180 -19.15 -10.17 -13.85
CA VAL A 180 -19.99 -9.35 -12.97
C VAL A 180 -20.41 -8.06 -13.69
N PRO A 181 -21.68 -7.64 -13.59
CA PRO A 181 -22.13 -6.36 -14.13
C PRO A 181 -21.28 -5.18 -13.62
N GLY A 182 -20.82 -4.33 -14.54
CA GLY A 182 -20.02 -3.13 -14.25
C GLY A 182 -20.54 -2.27 -13.09
N PRO A 183 -21.84 -1.94 -13.02
CA PRO A 183 -22.39 -1.13 -11.94
C PRO A 183 -22.23 -1.73 -10.53
N LEU A 184 -22.09 -3.05 -10.41
CA LEU A 184 -21.85 -3.72 -9.13
C LEU A 184 -20.37 -3.66 -8.70
N MET A 185 -19.46 -3.36 -9.63
CA MET A 185 -18.03 -3.20 -9.35
C MET A 185 -17.66 -1.78 -8.92
N SER A 186 -18.44 -0.77 -9.33
CA SER A 186 -18.32 0.57 -8.78
C SER A 186 -19.01 0.63 -7.41
N TRP A 187 -18.41 1.34 -6.45
CA TRP A 187 -19.01 1.63 -5.14
C TRP A 187 -20.50 2.00 -5.30
N PRO A 188 -21.43 1.41 -4.52
CA PRO A 188 -22.83 1.76 -4.63
C PRO A 188 -22.97 3.26 -4.37
N ARG A 189 -23.37 4.01 -5.41
CA ARG A 189 -23.85 5.38 -5.22
C ARG A 189 -25.02 5.25 -4.24
N ARG A 190 -24.84 5.78 -3.02
CA ARG A 190 -25.95 5.96 -2.09
C ARG A 190 -26.99 6.86 -2.72
#